data_AF-A0A349B692-F1
#
_entry.id   AF-A0A349B692-F1
#
_cell.length_a   1.000
_cell.length_b   1.000
_cell.length_c   1.000
_cell.angle_alpha   90.00
_cell.angle_beta   90.00
_cell.angle_gamma   90.00
#
_symmetry.space_group_name_H-M   'P 1'
#
loop_
_entity.id
_entity.type
_entity.pdbx_description
1 polymer ?
#
loop_
_entity_poly.entity_id
_entity_poly.type
_entity_poly.pdbx_seq_one_letter_code
_entity_poly.pdbx_strand_id
1 'polypeptide(L)'
;MSRLHRAVAAALLAVVLSVAASVVWVVGLGQYLEDYCFTSVGRDIEAGSTGPHVDWPGHVRCEYGDGTTIRNRDLAPAAWTVAGLVVTGSLIGIASVWAIRVPASASAST
;
A
#
# COMPACT_ATOMS: atom_id res chain seq x y z
N MET A 1 17.46 17.69 26.01
CA MET A 1 16.70 16.58 25.38
C MET A 1 17.65 15.42 25.13
N SER A 2 17.43 14.28 25.80
CA SER A 2 18.34 13.12 25.72
C SER A 2 18.23 12.40 24.37
N ARG A 3 19.33 11.79 23.92
CA ARG A 3 19.43 11.10 22.62
C ARG A 3 18.38 10.00 22.43
N LEU A 4 17.94 9.39 23.53
CA LEU A 4 16.85 8.41 23.58
C LEU A 4 15.51 9.00 23.06
N HIS A 5 15.18 10.23 23.45
CA HIS A 5 13.94 10.89 23.00
C HIS A 5 13.95 11.12 21.48
N ARG A 6 15.12 11.41 20.88
CA ARG A 6 15.25 11.58 19.43
C ARG A 6 15.09 10.26 18.67
N ALA A 7 15.65 9.18 19.19
CA ALA A 7 15.52 7.85 18.59
C ALA A 7 14.06 7.34 18.63
N VAL A 8 13.39 7.51 19.77
CA VAL A 8 11.96 7.13 19.92
C VAL A 8 11.07 7.98 19.01
N ALA A 9 11.31 9.30 18.94
CA ALA A 9 10.56 10.17 18.05
C ALA A 9 10.73 9.80 16.56
N ALA A 10 11.95 9.44 16.14
CA ALA A 10 12.23 9.01 14.77
C ALA A 10 11.55 7.67 14.44
N ALA A 11 11.56 6.71 15.37
CA ALA A 11 10.89 5.43 15.19
C ALA A 11 9.37 5.60 15.08
N LEU A 12 8.77 6.43 15.94
CA LEU A 12 7.33 6.74 15.88
C LEU A 12 6.97 7.45 14.58
N LEU A 13 7.77 8.41 14.13
CA LEU A 13 7.56 9.09 12.86
C LEU A 13 7.62 8.09 11.69
N ALA A 14 8.57 7.17 11.68
CA ALA A 14 8.69 6.14 10.65
C ALA A 14 7.44 5.24 10.61
N VAL A 15 6.94 4.79 11.77
CA VAL A 15 5.71 3.99 11.87
C VAL A 15 4.51 4.77 11.33
N VAL A 16 4.34 6.03 11.74
CA VAL A 16 3.22 6.87 11.27
C VAL A 16 3.29 7.07 9.76
N LEU A 17 4.47 7.35 9.20
CA LEU A 17 4.65 7.51 7.76
C LEU A 17 4.40 6.21 7.00
N SER A 18 4.82 5.06 7.54
CA SER A 18 4.53 3.76 6.94
C SER A 18 3.03 3.48 6.92
N VAL A 19 2.31 3.72 8.02
CA VAL A 19 0.86 3.55 8.08
C VAL A 19 0.16 4.49 7.10
N ALA A 20 0.55 5.77 7.06
CA ALA A 20 -0.02 6.73 6.12
C ALA A 20 0.21 6.31 4.65
N ALA A 21 1.42 5.84 4.32
CA ALA A 21 1.73 5.32 2.99
C ALA A 21 0.90 4.09 2.65
N SER A 22 0.70 3.16 3.59
CA SER A 22 -0.17 1.99 3.38
C SER A 22 -1.63 2.38 3.16
N VAL A 23 -2.15 3.37 3.90
CA VAL A 23 -3.53 3.86 3.71
C VAL A 23 -3.70 4.48 2.34
N VAL A 24 -2.80 5.38 1.92
CA VAL A 24 -2.84 5.98 0.58
C VAL A 24 -2.75 4.90 -0.51
N TRP A 25 -1.93 3.87 -0.29
CA TRP A 25 -1.78 2.75 -1.21
C TRP A 25 -3.07 1.94 -1.34
N VAL A 26 -3.72 1.55 -0.24
CA VAL A 26 -4.99 0.79 -0.25
C VAL A 26 -6.12 1.61 -0.88
N VAL A 27 -6.27 2.87 -0.47
CA VAL A 27 -7.35 3.75 -0.97
C VAL A 27 -7.16 4.03 -2.46
N GLY A 28 -5.94 4.33 -2.89
CA GLY A 28 -5.64 4.55 -4.30
C GLY A 28 -5.93 3.31 -5.16
N LEU A 29 -5.66 2.11 -4.63
CA LEU A 29 -5.86 0.87 -5.38
C LEU A 29 -7.35 0.58 -5.52
N GLY A 30 -8.11 0.82 -4.45
CA GLY A 30 -9.56 0.73 -4.48
C GLY A 30 -10.17 1.65 -5.54
N GLN A 31 -9.78 2.93 -5.55
CA GLN A 31 -10.26 3.91 -6.52
C GLN A 31 -9.89 3.54 -7.96
N TYR A 32 -8.64 3.09 -8.18
CA TYR A 32 -8.22 2.60 -9.49
C TYR A 32 -9.09 1.44 -9.98
N LEU A 33 -9.36 0.47 -9.11
CA LEU A 33 -10.15 -0.72 -9.45
C LEU A 33 -11.63 -0.38 -9.66
N GLU A 34 -12.18 0.56 -8.89
CA GLU A 34 -13.53 1.08 -9.10
C GLU A 34 -13.64 1.77 -10.47
N ASP A 35 -12.75 2.72 -10.76
CA ASP A 35 -12.69 3.42 -12.06
C ASP A 35 -12.48 2.43 -13.22
N TYR A 36 -11.66 1.41 -13.03
CA TYR A 36 -11.46 0.35 -14.03
C TYR A 36 -12.76 -0.39 -14.34
N CYS A 37 -13.51 -0.79 -13.32
CA CYS A 37 -14.79 -1.46 -13.51
C CYS A 37 -15.83 -0.55 -14.17
N PHE A 38 -15.86 0.75 -13.85
CA PHE A 38 -16.77 1.70 -14.51
C PHE A 38 -16.42 1.90 -15.99
N THR A 39 -15.13 2.06 -16.30
CA THR A 39 -14.66 2.34 -17.68
C THR A 39 -14.70 1.12 -18.60
N SER A 40 -14.58 -0.10 -18.07
CA SER A 40 -14.48 -1.31 -18.89
C SER A 40 -15.75 -1.70 -19.66
N VAL A 41 -16.93 -1.27 -19.21
CA VAL A 41 -18.21 -1.68 -19.81
C VAL A 41 -18.86 -0.59 -20.64
N GLY A 42 -18.40 0.66 -20.51
CA GLY A 42 -19.08 1.82 -21.09
C GLY A 42 -20.57 1.90 -20.73
N ARG A 43 -20.97 1.25 -19.62
CA ARG A 43 -22.35 1.24 -19.13
C ARG A 43 -22.54 2.33 -18.10
N ASP A 44 -23.70 2.97 -18.17
CA ASP A 44 -24.14 3.95 -17.20
C ASP A 44 -24.17 3.35 -15.79
N ILE A 45 -23.85 4.21 -14.82
CA ILE A 45 -23.68 3.94 -13.38
C ILE A 45 -24.90 3.23 -12.76
N GLU A 46 -26.04 3.21 -13.46
CA GLU A 46 -27.31 2.60 -13.05
C GLU A 46 -27.25 1.10 -12.79
N ALA A 47 -26.33 0.35 -13.43
CA ALA A 47 -26.25 -1.09 -13.21
C ALA A 47 -25.70 -1.47 -11.82
N GLY A 48 -25.04 -0.56 -11.11
CA GLY A 48 -24.47 -0.79 -9.77
C GLY A 48 -23.41 -1.91 -9.77
N SER A 49 -22.13 -1.55 -9.69
CA SER A 49 -21.07 -2.54 -9.48
C SER A 49 -21.16 -3.10 -8.05
N THR A 50 -21.13 -4.43 -7.89
CA THR A 50 -20.96 -5.07 -6.58
C THR A 50 -19.52 -5.05 -6.08
N GLY A 51 -18.59 -4.55 -6.92
CA GLY A 51 -17.23 -4.23 -6.55
C GLY A 51 -16.17 -5.03 -7.33
N PRO A 52 -14.94 -4.49 -7.42
CA PRO A 52 -13.85 -5.14 -8.12
C PRO A 52 -13.31 -6.34 -7.33
N HIS A 53 -13.11 -7.46 -8.03
CA HIS A 53 -12.46 -8.66 -7.50
C HIS A 53 -11.14 -8.89 -8.25
N VAL A 54 -10.05 -9.01 -7.49
CA VAL A 54 -8.72 -9.28 -8.06
C VAL A 54 -8.47 -10.79 -8.05
N ASP A 55 -8.48 -11.39 -9.24
CA ASP A 55 -8.10 -12.77 -9.46
C ASP A 55 -6.58 -12.86 -9.70
N TRP A 56 -5.83 -13.25 -8.66
CA TRP A 56 -4.39 -13.45 -8.78
C TRP A 56 -4.06 -14.66 -9.67
N PRO A 57 -3.07 -14.60 -10.60
CA PRO A 57 -2.34 -13.43 -11.10
C PRO A 57 -3.02 -12.70 -12.25
N GLY A 58 -3.13 -11.38 -12.12
CA GLY A 58 -3.25 -10.48 -13.28
C GLY A 58 -4.62 -10.43 -13.94
N HIS A 59 -5.69 -10.79 -13.23
CA HIS A 59 -7.04 -10.61 -13.70
C HIS A 59 -7.84 -9.75 -12.73
N VAL A 60 -8.65 -8.86 -13.31
CA VAL A 60 -9.66 -8.09 -12.57
C VAL A 60 -11.02 -8.53 -13.08
N ARG A 61 -11.87 -8.91 -12.15
CA ARG A 61 -13.25 -9.32 -12.37
C ARG A 61 -14.17 -8.26 -11.79
N CYS A 62 -15.11 -7.80 -12.59
CA CYS A 62 -16.13 -6.84 -12.19
C CYS A 62 -17.50 -7.55 -12.27
N GLU A 63 -18.22 -7.54 -11.16
CA GLU A 63 -19.58 -8.07 -11.07
C GLU A 63 -20.56 -6.88 -10.95
N TYR A 64 -21.68 -6.97 -11.67
CA TYR A 64 -22.70 -5.92 -11.72
C TYR A 64 -24.03 -6.46 -11.16
N GLY A 65 -24.89 -5.57 -10.67
CA GLY A 65 -26.16 -5.92 -10.04
C GLY A 65 -27.15 -6.67 -10.95
N ASP A 66 -26.95 -6.63 -12.26
CA ASP A 66 -27.72 -7.39 -13.24
C ASP A 66 -27.19 -8.82 -13.47
N GLY A 67 -26.16 -9.24 -12.74
CA GLY A 67 -25.51 -10.54 -12.87
C GLY A 67 -24.45 -10.60 -13.98
N THR A 68 -24.21 -9.51 -14.71
CA THR A 68 -23.11 -9.46 -15.68
C THR A 68 -21.77 -9.57 -14.97
N THR A 69 -20.87 -10.40 -15.51
CA THR A 69 -19.49 -10.52 -15.02
C THR A 69 -18.51 -10.29 -16.16
N ILE A 70 -17.59 -9.35 -15.98
CA ILE A 70 -16.52 -9.06 -16.94
C ILE A 70 -15.19 -9.40 -16.30
N ARG A 71 -14.36 -10.14 -17.03
CA ARG A 71 -13.02 -10.51 -16.59
C ARG A 71 -12.02 -10.03 -17.61
N ASN A 72 -11.18 -9.09 -17.20
CA ASN A 72 -10.12 -8.56 -18.01
C ASN A 72 -8.76 -8.92 -17.43
N ARG A 73 -7.76 -9.01 -18.31
CA ARG A 73 -6.37 -9.16 -17.89
C ARG A 73 -5.82 -7.78 -17.56
N ASP A 74 -5.43 -7.59 -16.31
CA ASP A 74 -4.81 -6.36 -15.84
C ASP A 74 -3.74 -6.68 -14.78
N LEU A 75 -2.53 -6.20 -15.03
CA LEU A 75 -1.37 -6.39 -14.17
C LEU A 75 -1.13 -5.19 -13.25
N ALA A 76 -1.88 -4.09 -13.40
CA ALA A 76 -1.73 -2.91 -12.56
C ALA A 76 -1.89 -3.21 -11.06
N PRO A 77 -2.83 -4.06 -10.59
CA PRO A 77 -2.92 -4.40 -9.17
C PRO A 77 -1.69 -5.15 -8.65
N ALA A 78 -1.13 -6.03 -9.48
CA ALA A 78 0.10 -6.75 -9.15
C ALA A 78 1.31 -5.79 -9.08
N ALA A 79 1.44 -4.88 -10.07
CA ALA A 79 2.49 -3.87 -10.09
C ALA A 79 2.39 -2.91 -8.89
N TRP A 80 1.17 -2.48 -8.52
CA TRP A 80 0.92 -1.69 -7.33
C TRP A 80 1.33 -2.42 -6.06
N THR A 81 1.00 -3.71 -5.93
CA THR A 81 1.37 -4.53 -4.76
C THR A 81 2.88 -4.64 -4.61
N VAL A 82 3.60 -4.88 -5.72
CA VAL A 82 5.07 -4.91 -5.72
C VAL A 82 5.65 -3.55 -5.34
N ALA A 83 5.13 -2.46 -5.90
CA ALA A 83 5.57 -1.11 -5.56
C ALA A 83 5.36 -0.78 -4.08
N GLY A 84 4.21 -1.13 -3.50
CA GLY A 84 3.92 -0.94 -2.08
C GLY A 84 4.90 -1.69 -1.17
N LEU A 85 5.25 -2.92 -1.54
CA LEU A 85 6.26 -3.74 -0.87
C LEU A 85 7.65 -3.09 -0.92
N VAL A 86 8.07 -2.60 -2.09
CA VAL A 86 9.38 -1.95 -2.28
C VAL A 86 9.47 -0.65 -1.47
N VAL A 87 8.43 0.19 -1.49
CA VAL A 87 8.41 1.45 -0.73
C VAL A 87 8.45 1.17 0.77
N THR A 88 7.60 0.27 1.26
CA THR A 88 7.56 -0.08 2.69
C THR A 88 8.87 -0.71 3.16
N GLY A 89 9.43 -1.65 2.37
CA GLY A 89 10.72 -2.26 2.66
C GLY A 89 11.88 -1.25 2.68
N SER A 90 11.87 -0.28 1.76
CA SER A 90 12.87 0.80 1.71
C SER A 90 12.80 1.71 2.95
N LEU A 91 11.59 2.07 3.39
CA LEU A 91 11.40 2.85 4.61
C LEU A 91 11.91 2.11 5.85
N ILE A 92 11.63 0.81 5.97
CA ILE A 92 12.14 -0.04 7.05
C ILE A 92 13.67 -0.13 6.98
N GLY A 93 14.25 -0.32 5.80
CA GLY A 93 15.70 -0.35 5.60
C GLY A 93 16.39 0.95 6.03
N ILE A 94 15.85 2.11 5.62
CA ILE A 94 16.36 3.43 6.01
C ILE A 94 16.28 3.63 7.53
N ALA A 95 15.13 3.30 8.14
CA ALA A 95 14.94 3.38 9.59
C ALA A 95 15.94 2.50 10.34
N SER A 96 16.23 1.30 9.82
CA SER A 96 17.19 0.36 10.40
C SER A 96 18.63 0.91 10.35
N VAL A 97 19.05 1.49 9.21
CA VAL A 97 20.38 2.12 9.11
C VAL A 97 20.51 3.31 10.07
N TRP A 98 19.47 4.11 10.22
CA TRP A 98 19.46 5.22 11.18
C TRP A 98 19.52 4.74 12.63
N ALA A 99 18.87 3.63 12.96
CA ALA A 99 18.97 3.00 14.28
C ALA A 99 20.37 2.43 14.55
N ILE A 100 21.02 1.82 13.55
CA ILE A 100 22.36 1.22 13.67
C ILE A 100 23.47 2.29 13.74
N ARG A 101 23.27 3.45 13.09
CA ARG A 101 24.21 4.59 13.17
C ARG A 101 24.16 5.36 14.48
N VAL A 102 23.29 4.99 15.42
CA VAL A 102 23.44 5.39 16.83
C VAL A 102 24.57 4.54 17.40
N PRO A 103 25.77 5.08 17.64
CA PRO A 103 26.86 4.26 18.15
C PRO A 103 26.45 3.69 19.51
N ALA A 104 26.48 2.36 19.62
CA ALA A 104 26.36 1.60 20.86
C ALA A 104 27.62 1.77 21.73
N SER A 105 28.13 2.99 21.87
CA SER A 105 29.27 3.32 22.73
C SER A 105 28.79 4.02 24.00
N ALA A 106 28.02 3.29 24.81
CA ALA A 106 27.68 3.72 26.17
C ALA A 106 27.52 2.56 27.17
N SER A 107 28.13 1.39 26.91
CA SER A 107 28.07 0.23 27.81
C SER A 107 29.44 -0.33 28.19
N ALA A 108 30.49 0.50 28.17
CA ALA A 108 31.79 0.13 28.73
C ALA A 108 32.38 1.30 29.54
N SER A 109 31.88 1.48 30.76
CA SER A 109 32.59 2.18 31.83
C SER A 109 32.56 1.31 33.08
N THR A 110 33.51 0.39 33.16
CA THR A 110 34.06 -0.13 34.42
C THR A 110 35.24 0.72 34.82
#